data_AF-R6DH07-F1
#
_entry.id   AF-R6DH07-F1
#
_cell.length_a   1.000
_cell.length_b   1.000
_cell.length_c   1.000
_cell.angle_alpha   90.00
_cell.angle_beta   90.00
_cell.angle_gamma   90.00
#
_symmetry.space_group_name_H-M   'P 1'
#
loop_
_entity.id
_entity.type
_entity.pdbx_description
1 polymer ?
#
loop_
_entity_poly.entity_id
_entity_poly.type
_entity_poly.pdbx_seq_one_letter_code
_entity_poly.pdbx_strand_id
1 'polypeptide(L)'
;MINNAFGFQSNLSWVNWFIHFYIWSMIIMPFVGKMINKKPYLFGSIVIVTAFAGEVALHQLVPTYKDNCYLQTLFNCLTQTPTMILGYVFARIRLFQKVPIVDLKGTGSKVLVALDIVVIMFVILFVRSKIGVIVGFNLDFFYAPLMIACILYLFNQFQMPKLSKVMISLGNNSVYMWFFHGLFFTAAVRSVYQPFIMVSTNLWIISLWTIVLTYICSVLIKKVVEY
;
A
#
# COMPACT_ATOMS: atom_id res chain seq x y z
N MET A 1 -30.99 -13.59 13.63
CA MET A 1 -30.07 -13.80 14.77
C MET A 1 -28.80 -14.61 14.41
N ILE A 2 -28.55 -14.93 13.13
CA ILE A 2 -27.28 -15.51 12.64
C ILE A 2 -26.32 -14.43 12.11
N ASN A 3 -26.82 -13.24 11.74
CA ASN A 3 -26.02 -12.11 11.25
C ASN A 3 -25.05 -11.50 12.28
N ASN A 4 -25.14 -11.88 13.56
CA ASN A 4 -24.28 -11.38 14.64
C ASN A 4 -23.22 -12.38 15.10
N ALA A 5 -23.11 -13.58 14.51
CA ALA A 5 -22.03 -14.51 14.85
C ALA A 5 -20.65 -14.05 14.33
N PHE A 6 -20.64 -13.14 13.34
CA PHE A 6 -19.42 -12.65 12.69
C PHE A 6 -19.21 -11.13 12.76
N GLY A 7 -20.01 -10.39 13.55
CA GLY A 7 -19.74 -8.97 13.82
C GLY A 7 -19.65 -8.05 12.60
N PHE A 8 -20.25 -8.41 11.46
CA PHE A 8 -20.32 -7.58 10.27
C PHE A 8 -21.44 -6.52 10.40
N GLN A 9 -21.40 -5.69 11.44
CA GLN A 9 -22.04 -4.38 11.32
C GLN A 9 -21.10 -3.49 10.49
N SER A 10 -21.60 -2.98 9.36
CA SER A 10 -20.84 -2.23 8.35
C SER A 10 -20.23 -0.91 8.85
N ASN A 11 -20.42 -0.56 10.12
CA ASN A 11 -19.81 0.60 10.78
C ASN A 11 -18.50 0.26 11.53
N LEU A 12 -18.09 -1.02 11.57
CA LEU A 12 -16.81 -1.46 12.18
C LEU A 12 -15.60 -1.33 11.24
N SER A 13 -15.81 -1.04 9.95
CA SER A 13 -14.95 -1.52 8.87
C SER A 13 -14.26 -0.47 7.98
N TRP A 14 -14.20 0.81 8.37
CA TRP A 14 -13.45 1.81 7.58
C TRP A 14 -11.96 1.44 7.42
N VAL A 15 -11.41 0.72 8.39
CA VAL A 15 -10.02 0.22 8.38
C VAL A 15 -9.87 -1.09 7.59
N ASN A 16 -10.95 -1.81 7.26
CA ASN A 16 -10.91 -3.15 6.65
C ASN A 16 -10.94 -3.15 5.11
N TRP A 17 -10.77 -1.98 4.47
CA TRP A 17 -10.72 -1.88 3.01
C TRP A 17 -9.64 -2.81 2.40
N PHE A 18 -8.52 -2.98 3.11
CA PHE A 18 -7.43 -3.84 2.65
C PHE A 18 -7.85 -5.32 2.59
N ILE A 19 -8.72 -5.80 3.49
CA ILE A 19 -9.19 -7.20 3.49
C ILE A 19 -9.97 -7.49 2.21
N HIS A 20 -10.93 -6.63 1.88
CA HIS A 20 -11.70 -6.74 0.65
C HIS A 20 -10.80 -6.67 -0.58
N PHE A 21 -9.81 -5.77 -0.55
CA PHE A 21 -8.82 -5.65 -1.61
C PHE A 21 -7.94 -6.91 -1.76
N TYR A 22 -7.54 -7.56 -0.66
CA TYR A 22 -6.80 -8.83 -0.72
C TYR A 22 -7.65 -9.94 -1.34
N ILE A 23 -8.92 -10.08 -0.94
CA ILE A 23 -9.84 -11.07 -1.52
C ILE A 23 -10.03 -10.79 -3.02
N TRP A 24 -10.27 -9.54 -3.39
CA TRP A 24 -10.34 -9.09 -4.78
C TRP A 24 -9.08 -9.46 -5.57
N SER A 25 -7.91 -9.23 -4.99
CA SER A 25 -6.62 -9.57 -5.57
C SER A 25 -6.46 -11.08 -5.75
N MET A 26 -6.84 -11.90 -4.77
CA MET A 26 -6.81 -13.37 -4.87
C MET A 26 -7.73 -13.91 -5.97
N ILE A 27 -8.86 -13.25 -6.22
CA ILE A 27 -9.79 -13.63 -7.29
C ILE A 27 -9.24 -13.23 -8.65
N ILE A 28 -8.73 -12.01 -8.81
CA ILE A 28 -8.38 -11.45 -10.12
C ILE A 28 -6.99 -11.85 -10.60
N MET A 29 -6.00 -11.87 -9.70
CA MET A 29 -4.60 -12.08 -10.05
C MET A 29 -4.31 -13.43 -10.74
N PRO A 30 -4.97 -14.56 -10.43
CA PRO A 30 -4.77 -15.81 -11.17
C PRO A 30 -5.10 -15.71 -12.67
N PHE A 31 -6.05 -14.85 -13.04
CA PHE A 31 -6.45 -14.65 -14.44
C PHE A 31 -5.61 -13.55 -15.09
N VAL A 32 -5.58 -12.38 -14.46
CA VAL A 32 -4.87 -11.20 -14.98
C VAL A 32 -3.36 -11.45 -15.03
N GLY A 33 -2.79 -12.11 -14.02
CA GLY A 33 -1.38 -12.45 -13.98
C GLY A 33 -0.96 -13.32 -15.16
N LYS A 34 -1.77 -14.31 -15.57
CA LYS A 34 -1.49 -15.14 -16.76
C LYS A 34 -1.43 -14.30 -18.04
N MET A 35 -2.30 -13.30 -18.17
CA MET A 35 -2.30 -12.39 -19.33
C MET A 35 -1.06 -11.48 -19.31
N ILE A 36 -0.81 -10.81 -18.19
CA ILE A 36 0.35 -9.91 -18.02
C ILE A 36 1.66 -10.67 -18.26
N ASN A 37 1.76 -11.93 -17.84
CA ASN A 37 2.96 -12.73 -18.06
C ASN A 37 3.29 -12.95 -19.55
N LYS A 38 2.28 -12.94 -20.44
CA LYS A 38 2.47 -13.07 -21.89
C LYS A 38 2.94 -11.75 -22.52
N LYS A 39 2.26 -10.65 -22.21
CA LYS A 39 2.57 -9.30 -22.73
C LYS A 39 2.38 -8.26 -21.62
N PRO A 40 3.43 -7.98 -20.81
CA PRO A 40 3.29 -7.19 -19.60
C PRO A 40 2.74 -5.78 -19.83
N TYR A 41 3.25 -5.07 -20.83
CA TYR A 41 2.80 -3.71 -21.14
C TYR A 41 1.37 -3.69 -21.66
N LEU A 42 1.05 -4.52 -22.67
CA LEU A 42 -0.27 -4.51 -23.29
C LEU A 42 -1.37 -4.88 -22.28
N PHE A 43 -1.26 -6.04 -21.64
CA PHE A 43 -2.30 -6.52 -20.73
C PHE A 43 -2.31 -5.75 -19.42
N GLY A 44 -1.15 -5.27 -18.94
CA GLY A 44 -1.08 -4.37 -17.78
C GLY A 44 -1.83 -3.08 -18.03
N SER A 45 -1.56 -2.40 -19.16
CA SER A 45 -2.25 -1.17 -19.55
C SER A 45 -3.76 -1.38 -19.72
N ILE A 46 -4.19 -2.47 -20.35
CA ILE A 46 -5.63 -2.78 -20.51
C ILE A 46 -6.30 -2.86 -19.14
N VAL A 47 -5.74 -3.63 -18.20
CA VAL A 47 -6.37 -3.80 -16.87
C VAL A 47 -6.38 -2.50 -16.08
N ILE A 48 -5.30 -1.72 -16.16
CA ILE A 48 -5.20 -0.39 -15.52
C ILE A 48 -6.30 0.54 -16.05
N VAL A 49 -6.43 0.64 -17.39
CA VAL A 49 -7.44 1.50 -18.03
C VAL A 49 -8.85 1.04 -17.67
N THR A 50 -9.12 -0.27 -17.70
CA THR A 50 -10.42 -0.82 -17.33
C THR A 50 -10.77 -0.54 -15.86
N ALA A 51 -9.81 -0.65 -14.95
CA ALA A 51 -10.03 -0.36 -13.54
C ALA A 51 -10.36 1.13 -13.30
N PHE A 52 -9.61 2.04 -13.93
CA PHE A 52 -9.90 3.47 -13.87
C PHE A 52 -11.25 3.83 -14.52
N ALA A 53 -11.57 3.24 -15.66
CA ALA A 53 -12.86 3.46 -16.31
C ALA A 53 -14.02 2.98 -15.42
N GLY A 54 -13.86 1.83 -14.76
CA GLY A 54 -14.84 1.32 -13.80
C GLY A 54 -15.00 2.20 -12.57
N GLU A 55 -13.90 2.72 -12.02
CA GLU A 55 -13.91 3.67 -10.90
C GLU A 55 -14.65 4.96 -11.25
N VAL A 56 -14.30 5.58 -12.39
CA VAL A 56 -14.95 6.81 -12.87
C VAL A 56 -16.42 6.57 -13.19
N ALA A 57 -16.75 5.44 -13.82
CA ALA A 57 -18.13 5.07 -14.12
C ALA A 57 -18.97 4.93 -12.84
N LEU A 58 -18.46 4.24 -11.80
CA LEU A 58 -19.17 4.12 -10.53
C LEU A 58 -19.33 5.47 -9.84
N HIS A 59 -18.29 6.30 -9.83
CA HIS A 59 -18.33 7.61 -9.19
C HIS A 59 -19.31 8.58 -9.86
N GLN A 60 -19.38 8.57 -11.21
CA GLN A 60 -20.17 9.53 -11.98
C GLN A 60 -21.60 9.06 -12.27
N LEU A 61 -21.81 7.75 -12.49
CA LEU A 61 -23.10 7.22 -12.96
C LEU A 61 -23.99 6.71 -11.82
N VAL A 62 -23.43 6.45 -10.62
CA VAL A 62 -24.19 5.88 -9.49
C VAL A 62 -24.05 6.76 -8.26
N PRO A 63 -24.87 7.81 -8.09
CA PRO A 63 -24.73 8.77 -6.99
C PRO A 63 -24.82 8.16 -5.58
N THR A 64 -25.53 7.04 -5.43
CA THR A 64 -25.77 6.32 -4.17
C THR A 64 -24.76 5.20 -3.91
N TYR A 65 -23.66 5.12 -4.68
CA TYR A 65 -22.68 4.04 -4.53
C TYR A 65 -22.07 3.97 -3.12
N LYS A 66 -22.02 5.11 -2.41
CA LYS A 66 -21.51 5.22 -1.03
C LYS A 66 -22.44 4.61 0.00
N ASP A 67 -23.74 4.59 -0.26
CA ASP A 67 -24.75 4.09 0.67
C ASP A 67 -24.84 2.56 0.63
N ASN A 68 -24.41 1.94 -0.48
CA ASN A 68 -24.36 0.50 -0.63
C ASN A 68 -22.95 -0.04 -0.33
N CYS A 69 -22.84 -0.86 0.71
CA CYS A 69 -21.58 -1.42 1.18
C CYS A 69 -20.82 -2.23 0.11
N TYR A 70 -21.53 -2.91 -0.79
CA TYR A 70 -20.91 -3.68 -1.87
C TYR A 70 -20.34 -2.77 -2.97
N LEU A 71 -21.09 -1.72 -3.34
CA LEU A 71 -20.63 -0.76 -4.36
C LEU A 71 -19.47 0.08 -3.86
N GLN A 72 -19.49 0.53 -2.60
CA GLN A 72 -18.37 1.21 -1.97
C GLN A 72 -17.12 0.32 -1.89
N THR A 73 -17.30 -0.96 -1.58
CA THR A 73 -16.20 -1.94 -1.56
C THR A 73 -15.61 -2.15 -2.96
N LEU A 74 -16.46 -2.30 -3.98
CA LEU A 74 -16.04 -2.44 -5.38
C LEU A 74 -15.28 -1.19 -5.84
N PHE A 75 -15.79 0.00 -5.54
CA PHE A 75 -15.11 1.27 -5.80
C PHE A 75 -13.70 1.27 -5.19
N ASN A 76 -13.58 0.98 -3.88
CA ASN A 76 -12.29 0.90 -3.21
C ASN A 76 -11.32 -0.11 -3.86
N CYS A 77 -11.83 -1.26 -4.33
CA CYS A 77 -10.99 -2.25 -5.00
C CYS A 77 -10.51 -1.77 -6.38
N LEU A 78 -11.40 -1.12 -7.16
CA LEU A 78 -11.07 -0.55 -8.46
C LEU A 78 -10.05 0.60 -8.32
N THR A 79 -10.22 1.48 -7.34
CA THR A 79 -9.29 2.57 -6.99
C THR A 79 -7.85 2.08 -6.72
N GLN A 80 -7.69 0.87 -6.16
CA GLN A 80 -6.38 0.31 -5.77
C GLN A 80 -5.79 -0.65 -6.81
N THR A 81 -6.64 -1.15 -7.72
CA THR A 81 -6.23 -2.13 -8.75
C THR A 81 -5.12 -1.60 -9.67
N PRO A 82 -5.16 -0.36 -10.19
CA PRO A 82 -4.10 0.19 -11.01
C PRO A 82 -2.72 0.11 -10.36
N THR A 83 -2.62 0.49 -9.09
CA THR A 83 -1.35 0.48 -8.32
C THR A 83 -0.83 -0.94 -8.14
N MET A 84 -1.70 -1.90 -7.84
CA MET A 84 -1.30 -3.33 -7.76
C MET A 84 -0.81 -3.88 -9.09
N ILE A 85 -1.56 -3.64 -10.17
CA ILE A 85 -1.17 -4.12 -11.50
C ILE A 85 0.15 -3.50 -11.93
N LEU A 86 0.36 -2.21 -11.66
CA LEU A 86 1.62 -1.54 -11.94
C LEU A 86 2.79 -2.17 -11.16
N GLY A 87 2.60 -2.43 -9.86
CA GLY A 87 3.58 -3.13 -9.04
C GLY A 87 3.90 -4.53 -9.60
N TYR A 88 2.89 -5.28 -10.03
CA TYR A 88 3.08 -6.58 -10.66
C TYR A 88 3.85 -6.48 -11.99
N VAL A 89 3.48 -5.55 -12.87
CA VAL A 89 4.18 -5.32 -14.15
C VAL A 89 5.64 -4.97 -13.90
N PHE A 90 5.93 -4.06 -12.95
CA PHE A 90 7.30 -3.69 -12.60
C PHE A 90 8.14 -4.85 -12.08
N ALA A 91 7.54 -5.71 -11.23
CA ALA A 91 8.17 -6.93 -10.77
C ALA A 91 8.45 -7.89 -11.94
N ARG A 92 7.49 -8.05 -12.85
CA ARG A 92 7.63 -8.94 -14.02
C ARG A 92 8.73 -8.51 -14.99
N ILE A 93 8.83 -7.20 -15.28
CA ILE A 93 9.87 -6.68 -16.19
C ILE A 93 11.20 -6.40 -15.48
N ARG A 94 11.26 -6.65 -14.16
CA ARG A 94 12.40 -6.37 -13.29
C ARG A 94 12.86 -4.90 -13.38
N LEU A 95 11.91 -3.97 -13.48
CA LEU A 95 12.20 -2.55 -13.76
C LEU A 95 13.22 -1.98 -12.76
N PHE A 96 12.97 -2.24 -11.48
CA PHE A 96 13.78 -1.73 -10.38
C PHE A 96 15.16 -2.38 -10.24
N GLN A 97 15.38 -3.55 -10.84
CA GLN A 97 16.70 -4.19 -10.88
C GLN A 97 17.61 -3.56 -11.96
N LYS A 98 17.04 -2.77 -12.87
CA LYS A 98 17.77 -2.08 -13.94
C LYS A 98 18.21 -0.67 -13.57
N VAL A 99 17.94 -0.20 -12.34
CA VAL A 99 18.33 1.13 -11.88
C VAL A 99 19.85 1.17 -11.73
N PRO A 100 20.58 1.99 -12.53
CA PRO A 100 22.03 2.01 -12.52
C PRO A 100 22.56 2.61 -11.21
N ILE A 101 23.68 2.08 -10.73
CA ILE A 101 24.46 2.70 -9.65
C ILE A 101 25.31 3.79 -10.31
N VAL A 102 25.00 5.05 -10.01
CA VAL A 102 25.84 6.19 -10.43
C VAL A 102 27.08 6.22 -9.54
N ASP A 103 28.26 6.11 -10.14
CA ASP A 103 29.53 6.24 -9.40
C ASP A 103 29.83 7.71 -9.10
N LEU A 104 29.30 8.17 -7.96
CA LEU A 104 29.55 9.52 -7.46
C LEU A 104 30.91 9.58 -6.76
N LYS A 105 31.86 10.30 -7.35
CA LYS A 105 33.17 10.58 -6.73
C LYS A 105 33.00 11.54 -5.55
N GLY A 106 33.49 11.11 -4.39
CA GLY A 106 33.55 11.90 -3.15
C GLY A 106 32.31 11.79 -2.26
N THR A 107 32.54 11.80 -0.94
CA THR A 107 31.49 11.70 0.09
C THR A 107 30.52 12.89 0.05
N GLY A 108 31.01 14.10 -0.25
CA GLY A 108 30.16 15.30 -0.37
C GLY A 108 29.10 15.19 -1.47
N SER A 109 29.49 14.74 -2.66
CA SER A 109 28.58 14.54 -3.80
C SER A 109 27.50 13.50 -3.50
N LYS A 110 27.86 12.42 -2.78
CA LYS A 110 26.88 11.40 -2.34
C LYS A 110 25.86 11.96 -1.37
N VAL A 111 26.30 12.76 -0.41
CA VAL A 111 25.40 13.41 0.57
C VAL A 111 24.46 14.40 -0.11
N LEU A 112 24.95 15.21 -1.06
CA LEU A 112 24.11 16.14 -1.83
C LEU A 112 23.02 15.40 -2.62
N VAL A 113 23.37 14.34 -3.34
CA VAL A 113 22.37 13.53 -4.07
C VAL A 113 21.37 12.88 -3.11
N ALA A 114 21.80 12.44 -1.92
CA ALA A 114 20.88 11.94 -0.89
C ALA A 114 19.87 13.01 -0.48
N LEU A 115 20.36 14.23 -0.19
CA LEU A 115 19.53 15.35 0.21
C LEU A 115 18.54 15.70 -0.90
N ASP A 116 18.98 15.75 -2.16
CA ASP A 116 18.10 16.01 -3.30
C ASP A 116 16.96 14.98 -3.40
N ILE A 117 17.28 13.70 -3.21
CA ILE A 117 16.25 12.64 -3.26
C ILE A 117 15.31 12.74 -2.06
N VAL A 118 15.82 13.03 -0.87
CA VAL A 118 14.99 13.24 0.32
C VAL A 118 14.04 14.43 0.09
N VAL A 119 14.53 15.54 -0.49
CA VAL A 119 13.70 16.68 -0.88
C VAL A 119 12.64 16.25 -1.89
N ILE A 120 12.98 15.49 -2.93
CA ILE A 120 12.01 14.97 -3.91
C ILE A 120 10.95 14.10 -3.22
N MET A 121 11.33 13.23 -2.29
CA MET A 121 10.38 12.42 -1.52
C MET A 121 9.41 13.30 -0.71
N PHE A 122 9.91 14.34 -0.05
CA PHE A 122 9.07 15.32 0.65
C PHE A 122 8.14 16.06 -0.30
N VAL A 123 8.61 16.47 -1.48
CA VAL A 123 7.78 17.11 -2.51
C VAL A 123 6.67 16.17 -2.96
N ILE A 124 6.98 14.90 -3.23
CA ILE A 124 5.97 13.89 -3.61
C ILE A 124 4.91 13.77 -2.51
N LEU A 125 5.32 13.66 -1.25
CA LEU A 125 4.38 13.56 -0.12
C LEU A 125 3.55 14.83 0.06
N PHE A 126 4.16 16.00 -0.11
CA PHE A 126 3.47 17.28 -0.02
C PHE A 126 2.43 17.43 -1.13
N VAL A 127 2.79 17.16 -2.38
CA VAL A 127 1.86 17.19 -3.52
C VAL A 127 0.73 16.19 -3.33
N ARG A 128 1.04 14.95 -2.92
CA ARG A 128 0.03 13.94 -2.58
C ARG A 128 -0.93 14.41 -1.49
N SER A 129 -0.44 15.12 -0.47
CA SER A 129 -1.28 15.65 0.62
C SER A 129 -2.30 16.69 0.16
N LYS A 130 -1.99 17.40 -0.94
CA LYS A 130 -2.86 18.42 -1.52
C LYS A 130 -3.75 17.85 -2.62
N ILE A 131 -3.22 16.91 -3.41
CA ILE A 131 -3.86 16.35 -4.59
C ILE A 131 -3.68 14.83 -4.57
N GLY A 132 -4.60 14.15 -3.90
CA GLY A 132 -4.65 12.68 -3.86
C GLY A 132 -5.53 12.08 -4.96
N VAL A 133 -6.58 12.80 -5.38
CA VAL A 133 -7.59 12.32 -6.34
C VAL A 133 -8.00 13.45 -7.28
N ILE A 134 -8.11 13.17 -8.57
CA ILE A 134 -8.64 14.10 -9.58
C ILE A 134 -9.80 13.44 -10.31
N VAL A 135 -11.03 13.93 -10.15
CA VAL A 135 -12.24 13.38 -10.82
C VAL A 135 -12.41 11.87 -10.58
N GLY A 136 -12.17 11.44 -9.34
CA GLY A 136 -12.21 10.03 -8.97
C GLY A 136 -10.93 9.24 -9.33
N PHE A 137 -9.99 9.80 -10.10
CA PHE A 137 -8.73 9.12 -10.42
C PHE A 137 -7.74 9.17 -9.25
N ASN A 138 -7.32 8.01 -8.75
CA ASN A 138 -6.32 7.90 -7.69
C ASN A 138 -4.89 8.13 -8.22
N LEU A 139 -4.26 9.23 -7.77
CA LEU A 139 -2.91 9.60 -8.17
C LEU A 139 -1.81 8.80 -7.45
N ASP A 140 -2.15 7.98 -6.45
CA ASP A 140 -1.18 7.07 -5.82
C ASP A 140 -0.58 6.08 -6.84
N PHE A 141 -1.27 5.87 -7.98
CA PHE A 141 -0.72 5.19 -9.15
C PHE A 141 0.60 5.78 -9.65
N PHE A 142 0.81 7.10 -9.53
CA PHE A 142 2.06 7.78 -9.89
C PHE A 142 2.98 7.96 -8.69
N TYR A 143 2.43 8.38 -7.55
CA TYR A 143 3.24 8.69 -6.37
C TYR A 143 3.95 7.46 -5.81
N ALA A 144 3.30 6.29 -5.77
CA ALA A 144 3.90 5.09 -5.21
C ALA A 144 5.11 4.59 -6.03
N PRO A 145 5.06 4.44 -7.36
CA PRO A 145 6.23 4.16 -8.19
C PRO A 145 7.40 5.12 -7.98
N LEU A 146 7.12 6.42 -7.96
CA LEU A 146 8.15 7.45 -7.81
C LEU A 146 8.80 7.35 -6.43
N MET A 147 8.00 7.19 -5.38
CA MET A 147 8.49 6.98 -4.02
C MET A 147 9.38 5.73 -3.92
N ILE A 148 8.93 4.61 -4.50
CA ILE A 148 9.70 3.37 -4.54
C ILE A 148 11.02 3.56 -5.30
N ALA A 149 11.00 4.26 -6.43
CA ALA A 149 12.21 4.56 -7.21
C ALA A 149 13.21 5.40 -6.41
N CYS A 150 12.75 6.45 -5.73
CA CYS A 150 13.59 7.29 -4.85
C CYS A 150 14.23 6.47 -3.74
N ILE A 151 13.43 5.64 -3.04
CA ILE A 151 13.92 4.77 -1.96
C ILE A 151 14.96 3.79 -2.51
N LEU A 152 14.68 3.12 -3.62
CA LEU A 152 15.61 2.16 -4.20
C LEU A 152 16.91 2.80 -4.66
N TYR A 153 16.84 3.99 -5.26
CA TYR A 153 18.04 4.73 -5.64
C TYR A 153 18.88 5.07 -4.41
N LEU A 154 18.28 5.59 -3.33
CA LEU A 154 19.00 5.83 -2.07
C LEU A 154 19.68 4.55 -1.55
N PHE A 155 18.94 3.44 -1.49
CA PHE A 155 19.49 2.18 -0.96
C PHE A 155 20.63 1.64 -1.83
N ASN A 156 20.51 1.73 -3.16
CA ASN A 156 21.54 1.29 -4.10
C ASN A 156 22.79 2.16 -4.02
N GLN A 157 22.64 3.48 -3.82
CA GLN A 157 23.75 4.43 -3.70
C GLN A 157 24.56 4.25 -2.40
N PHE A 158 23.86 4.06 -1.28
CA PHE A 158 24.51 3.94 0.03
C PHE A 158 24.86 2.50 0.44
N GLN A 159 24.46 1.51 -0.37
CA GLN A 159 24.71 0.08 -0.14
C GLN A 159 24.50 -0.30 1.33
N MET A 160 23.28 -0.11 1.85
CA MET A 160 22.95 -0.34 3.26
C MET A 160 22.34 -1.75 3.49
N PRO A 161 23.16 -2.81 3.66
CA PRO A 161 22.65 -4.19 3.73
C PRO A 161 21.77 -4.43 4.97
N LYS A 162 22.09 -3.77 6.10
CA LYS A 162 21.30 -3.90 7.33
C LYS A 162 19.89 -3.34 7.16
N LEU A 163 19.78 -2.14 6.60
CA LEU A 163 18.49 -1.49 6.36
C LEU A 163 17.69 -2.26 5.30
N SER A 164 18.35 -2.76 4.25
CA SER A 164 17.71 -3.63 3.26
C SER A 164 17.08 -4.89 3.90
N LYS A 165 17.81 -5.58 4.79
CA LYS A 165 17.26 -6.72 5.55
C LYS A 165 16.04 -6.35 6.39
N VAL A 166 16.07 -5.18 7.05
CA VAL A 166 14.91 -4.67 7.82
C VAL A 166 13.71 -4.43 6.90
N MET A 167 13.91 -3.77 5.76
CA MET A 167 12.83 -3.49 4.80
C MET A 167 12.23 -4.78 4.22
N ILE A 168 13.08 -5.78 3.91
CA ILE A 168 12.61 -7.10 3.47
C ILE A 168 11.79 -7.78 4.58
N SER A 169 12.24 -7.72 5.83
CA SER A 169 11.51 -8.30 6.96
C SER A 169 10.15 -7.63 7.19
N LEU A 170 10.10 -6.30 7.13
CA LEU A 170 8.86 -5.52 7.21
C LEU A 170 7.91 -5.88 6.05
N GLY A 171 8.43 -5.95 4.82
CA GLY A 171 7.65 -6.35 3.64
C GLY A 171 7.04 -7.75 3.79
N ASN A 172 7.85 -8.73 4.22
CA ASN A 172 7.42 -10.12 4.41
C ASN A 172 6.39 -10.34 5.53
N ASN A 173 6.24 -9.36 6.43
CA ASN A 173 5.26 -9.38 7.51
C ASN A 173 4.12 -8.38 7.29
N SER A 174 4.16 -7.59 6.21
CA SER A 174 3.26 -6.45 5.98
C SER A 174 1.78 -6.84 6.04
N VAL A 175 1.38 -7.98 5.47
CA VAL A 175 -0.02 -8.44 5.51
C VAL A 175 -0.52 -8.61 6.95
N TYR A 176 0.25 -9.30 7.78
CA TYR A 176 -0.07 -9.52 9.19
C TYR A 176 0.00 -8.21 10.00
N MET A 177 0.91 -7.30 9.66
CA MET A 177 0.96 -5.96 10.26
C MET A 177 -0.32 -5.16 9.96
N TRP A 178 -0.79 -5.17 8.71
CA TRP A 178 -2.04 -4.55 8.31
C TRP A 178 -3.24 -5.18 9.02
N PHE A 179 -3.23 -6.50 9.19
CA PHE A 179 -4.25 -7.20 9.98
C PHE A 179 -4.32 -6.69 11.43
N PHE A 180 -3.19 -6.63 12.15
CA PHE A 180 -3.16 -6.12 13.52
C PHE A 180 -3.49 -4.63 13.60
N HIS A 181 -3.06 -3.83 12.61
CA HIS A 181 -3.48 -2.44 12.51
C HIS A 181 -5.01 -2.34 12.39
N GLY A 182 -5.62 -3.13 11.50
CA GLY A 182 -7.08 -3.22 11.38
C GLY A 182 -7.75 -3.61 12.69
N LEU A 183 -7.24 -4.65 13.34
CA LEU A 183 -7.73 -5.13 14.63
C LEU A 183 -7.70 -4.04 15.69
N PHE A 184 -6.56 -3.40 15.89
CA PHE A 184 -6.36 -2.38 16.94
C PHE A 184 -7.29 -1.16 16.82
N PHE A 185 -7.67 -0.79 15.58
CA PHE A 185 -8.51 0.38 15.33
C PHE A 185 -9.97 0.03 15.02
N THR A 186 -10.36 -1.25 15.11
CA THR A 186 -11.75 -1.68 14.96
C THR A 186 -12.58 -1.26 16.17
N ALA A 187 -13.78 -0.72 15.96
CA ALA A 187 -14.60 -0.15 17.04
C ALA A 187 -14.89 -1.13 18.20
N ALA A 188 -14.96 -2.44 17.94
CA ALA A 188 -15.22 -3.47 18.94
C ALA A 188 -14.11 -3.62 19.99
N VAL A 189 -12.84 -3.41 19.60
CA VAL A 189 -11.67 -3.64 20.47
C VAL A 189 -10.81 -2.41 20.66
N ARG A 190 -11.12 -1.31 19.96
CA ARG A 190 -10.38 -0.05 20.04
C ARG A 190 -10.25 0.46 21.48
N SER A 191 -11.29 0.39 22.30
CA SER A 191 -11.25 0.86 23.69
C SER A 191 -10.19 0.14 24.53
N VAL A 192 -9.91 -1.13 24.21
CA VAL A 192 -8.90 -1.95 24.88
C VAL A 192 -7.50 -1.61 24.38
N TYR A 193 -7.31 -1.45 23.06
CA TYR A 193 -5.98 -1.27 22.47
C TYR A 193 -5.50 0.19 22.37
N GLN A 194 -6.42 1.16 22.30
CA GLN A 194 -6.11 2.59 22.15
C GLN A 194 -5.16 3.12 23.25
N PRO A 195 -5.31 2.76 24.55
CA PRO A 195 -4.38 3.20 25.59
C PRO A 195 -2.93 2.76 25.35
N PHE A 196 -2.72 1.59 24.73
CA PHE A 196 -1.39 1.06 24.42
C PHE A 196 -0.77 1.71 23.18
N ILE A 197 -1.59 2.29 22.31
CA ILE A 197 -1.15 2.86 21.02
C ILE A 197 -0.97 4.37 21.13
N MET A 198 -1.87 5.07 21.83
CA MET A 198 -1.83 6.52 22.04
C MET A 198 -0.91 6.90 23.21
N VAL A 199 0.34 6.44 23.16
CA VAL A 199 1.37 6.72 24.17
C VAL A 199 1.86 8.18 24.14
N SER A 200 1.52 8.93 23.10
CA SER A 200 1.92 10.31 22.88
C SER A 200 0.80 11.09 22.18
N THR A 201 0.85 12.41 22.24
CA THR A 201 0.01 13.32 21.43
C THR A 201 0.60 13.57 20.05
N ASN A 202 1.86 13.23 19.82
CA ASN A 202 2.54 13.45 18.54
C ASN A 202 2.22 12.32 17.55
N LEU A 203 1.61 12.67 16.42
CA LEU A 203 1.21 11.74 15.36
C LEU A 203 2.37 10.86 14.85
N TRP A 204 3.58 11.42 14.74
CA TRP A 204 4.75 10.68 14.26
C TRP A 204 5.18 9.60 15.24
N ILE A 205 5.14 9.91 16.55
CA ILE A 205 5.47 8.97 17.62
C ILE A 205 4.43 7.85 17.64
N ILE A 206 3.14 8.19 17.57
CA ILE A 206 2.05 7.20 17.51
C ILE A 206 2.22 6.30 16.29
N SER A 207 2.53 6.86 15.13
CA SER A 207 2.67 6.10 13.88
C SER A 207 3.84 5.12 13.95
N LEU A 208 5.00 5.59 14.42
CA LEU A 208 6.18 4.73 14.56
C LEU A 208 5.97 3.63 15.61
N TRP A 209 5.34 3.98 16.73
CA TRP A 209 4.99 3.03 17.78
C TRP A 209 3.99 1.97 17.29
N THR A 210 2.99 2.37 16.51
CA THR A 210 2.02 1.47 15.88
C THR A 210 2.71 0.50 14.93
N ILE A 211 3.67 0.97 14.12
CA ILE A 211 4.46 0.10 13.23
C ILE A 211 5.25 -0.93 14.04
N VAL A 212 5.88 -0.52 15.15
CA VAL A 212 6.63 -1.44 16.01
C VAL A 212 5.72 -2.51 16.63
N LEU A 213 4.59 -2.10 17.22
CA LEU A 213 3.64 -3.02 17.85
C LEU A 213 3.05 -4.02 16.84
N THR A 214 2.55 -3.51 15.71
CA THR A 214 1.98 -4.36 14.66
C THR A 214 3.02 -5.30 14.07
N TYR A 215 4.29 -4.88 13.96
CA TYR A 215 5.39 -5.74 13.55
C TYR A 215 5.65 -6.87 14.56
N ILE A 216 5.73 -6.58 15.86
CA ILE A 216 5.95 -7.62 16.88
C ILE A 216 4.83 -8.65 16.84
N CYS A 217 3.56 -8.20 16.82
CA CYS A 217 2.41 -9.09 16.71
C CYS A 217 2.43 -9.90 15.41
N SER A 218 2.83 -9.28 14.29
CA SER A 218 2.93 -9.95 13.00
C SER A 218 3.94 -11.11 13.00
N VAL A 219 5.09 -10.92 13.65
CA VAL A 219 6.11 -11.96 13.77
C VAL A 219 5.61 -13.11 14.64
N LEU A 220 4.88 -12.82 15.71
CA LEU A 220 4.30 -13.84 16.59
C LEU A 220 3.23 -14.67 15.87
N ILE A 221 2.28 -14.03 15.17
CA ILE A 221 1.21 -14.78 14.48
C ILE A 221 1.75 -15.59 13.31
N LYS A 222 2.75 -15.05 12.58
CA LYS A 222 3.36 -15.75 11.45
C LYS A 222 3.99 -17.07 11.90
N LYS A 223 4.61 -17.11 13.08
CA LYS A 223 5.12 -18.34 13.69
C LYS A 223 4.03 -19.35 14.07
N VAL A 224 2.79 -18.92 14.27
CA VAL A 224 1.67 -19.82 14.62
C VAL A 224 0.96 -20.34 13.37
N VAL A 225 0.89 -19.53 12.30
CA VAL A 225 0.16 -19.87 11.06
C VAL A 225 1.02 -20.68 10.08
N GLU A 226 2.34 -20.47 10.08
CA GLU A 226 3.27 -21.15 9.15
C GLU A 226 3.97 -22.38 9.79
N TYR A 227 3.64 -22.72 11.03
CA TYR A 227 4.00 -23.99 11.69
C TYR A 227 2.77 -24.89 11.80
#